data_AF-A0A6M0J4B9-F1
#
_entry.id   AF-A0A6M0J4B9-F1
#
_cell.length_a   1.000
_cell.length_b   1.000
_cell.length_c   1.000
_cell.angle_alpha   90.00
_cell.angle_beta   90.00
_cell.angle_gamma   90.00
#
_symmetry.space_group_name_H-M   'P 1'
#
loop_
_entity.id
_entity.type
_entity.pdbx_description
1 polymer ?
#
loop_
_entity_poly.entity_id
_entity_poly.type
_entity_poly.pdbx_seq_one_letter_code
_entity_poly.pdbx_strand_id
1 'polypeptide(L)'
;MIRKIDTQGFQLKPLGMYLVEAELINPDELDIALKTQELSGEQLGKILVMHGFVKQQTIEYFMSKVVLPERRKILKNQSYSDNAKSDRISVVESRSSIKPEDAIAALQSSHKLKVYLSANKTLKFLLGVVLCLAILSLLANYNVYYLPDFPGRDIFNILFDLNSEDNIPAIYSGGALLFCSILLEIIFQAQRLAKNKDVWAWRGLSIVFAGLFLDELIGLHERLTTPLRGTFNTSGFLYYAWVIAGAIFVLLFLLVFGRFIATLPGKTRRLFFIAGTIYVAGAIATELVGGYYEYYYTPHNMVYVFITTIEEVLEMLGIVIFIYALLSYISCNIKGIDIGIHIIDSRKQDQLT
;
A
#
# COMPACT_ATOMS: atom_id res chain seq x y z
N MET A 1 -11.57 15.63 -56.64
CA MET A 1 -11.07 16.70 -55.75
C MET A 1 -11.43 16.29 -54.33
N ILE A 2 -10.44 15.89 -53.54
CA ILE A 2 -10.58 15.23 -52.23
C ILE A 2 -11.08 16.27 -51.21
N ARG A 3 -12.32 16.13 -50.72
CA ARG A 3 -12.81 16.88 -49.55
C ARG A 3 -12.32 16.16 -48.30
N LYS A 4 -11.35 16.79 -47.60
CA LYS A 4 -11.03 16.49 -46.20
C LYS A 4 -12.31 16.59 -45.38
N ILE A 5 -12.77 15.47 -44.85
CA ILE A 5 -13.78 15.45 -43.80
C ILE A 5 -13.04 15.75 -42.50
N ASP A 6 -13.50 16.81 -41.84
CA ASP A 6 -13.04 17.30 -40.57
C ASP A 6 -13.11 16.18 -39.53
N THR A 7 -12.00 15.94 -38.83
CA THR A 7 -11.84 14.84 -37.87
C THR A 7 -12.77 15.05 -36.68
N GLN A 8 -13.83 14.23 -36.61
CA GLN A 8 -14.69 14.14 -35.44
C GLN A 8 -13.87 13.85 -34.18
N GLY A 9 -14.19 14.54 -33.08
CA GLY A 9 -13.60 14.32 -31.77
C GLY A 9 -13.70 12.85 -31.37
N PHE A 10 -12.59 12.28 -30.91
CA PHE A 10 -12.46 10.88 -30.52
C PHE A 10 -13.31 10.57 -29.28
N GLN A 11 -14.60 10.28 -29.46
CA GLN A 11 -15.45 9.72 -28.42
C GLN A 11 -15.21 8.21 -28.31
N LEU A 12 -15.05 7.71 -27.08
CA LEU A 12 -14.95 6.28 -26.81
C LEU A 12 -16.25 5.60 -27.24
N LYS A 13 -16.17 4.76 -28.26
CA LYS A 13 -17.34 4.06 -28.79
C LYS A 13 -17.95 3.11 -27.72
N PRO A 14 -19.27 3.17 -27.48
CA PRO A 14 -19.96 2.26 -26.55
C PRO A 14 -20.01 0.82 -27.05
N LEU A 15 -20.13 -0.16 -26.15
CA LEU A 15 -20.20 -1.59 -26.48
C LEU A 15 -21.35 -1.92 -27.45
N GLY A 16 -22.52 -1.32 -27.26
CA GLY A 16 -23.68 -1.53 -28.13
C GLY A 16 -23.39 -1.21 -29.59
N MET A 17 -22.64 -0.15 -29.86
CA MET A 17 -22.29 0.25 -31.24
C MET A 17 -21.33 -0.74 -31.90
N TYR A 18 -20.41 -1.35 -31.14
CA TYR A 18 -19.56 -2.42 -31.66
C TYR A 18 -20.34 -3.66 -32.05
N LEU A 19 -21.38 -3.99 -31.28
CA LEU A 19 -22.21 -5.16 -31.55
C LEU A 19 -23.15 -4.92 -32.74
N VAL A 20 -23.68 -3.70 -32.90
CA VAL A 20 -24.48 -3.31 -34.07
C VAL A 20 -23.64 -3.31 -35.34
N GLU A 21 -22.44 -2.73 -35.32
CA GLU A 21 -21.57 -2.73 -36.50
C GLU A 21 -21.01 -4.10 -36.87
N ALA A 22 -20.91 -5.02 -35.90
CA ALA A 22 -20.55 -6.40 -36.16
C ALA A 22 -21.76 -7.26 -36.59
N GLU A 23 -22.94 -6.65 -36.79
CA GLU A 23 -24.21 -7.32 -37.11
C GLU A 23 -24.59 -8.43 -36.11
N LEU A 24 -24.11 -8.31 -34.86
CA LEU A 24 -24.39 -9.27 -33.79
C LEU A 24 -25.67 -8.96 -33.03
N ILE A 25 -26.10 -7.70 -33.09
CA ILE A 25 -27.41 -7.23 -32.64
C ILE A 25 -27.91 -6.19 -33.63
N ASN A 26 -29.22 -6.00 -33.72
CA ASN A 26 -29.79 -4.91 -34.50
C ASN A 26 -30.03 -3.65 -33.62
N PRO A 27 -30.30 -2.47 -34.24
CA PRO A 27 -30.55 -1.24 -33.49
C PRO A 27 -31.76 -1.31 -32.55
N ASP A 28 -32.79 -2.09 -32.90
CA ASP A 28 -34.01 -2.23 -32.09
C ASP A 28 -33.73 -3.05 -30.81
N GLU A 29 -32.96 -4.13 -30.91
CA GLU A 29 -32.46 -4.92 -29.78
C GLU A 29 -31.58 -4.09 -28.85
N LEU A 30 -30.76 -3.19 -29.43
CA LEU A 30 -29.96 -2.26 -28.66
C LEU A 30 -30.84 -1.24 -27.91
N ASP A 31 -31.88 -0.68 -28.56
CA ASP A 31 -32.81 0.25 -27.92
C ASP A 31 -33.59 -0.40 -26.77
N ILE A 32 -34.05 -1.65 -26.96
CA ILE A 32 -34.67 -2.45 -25.89
C ILE A 32 -33.71 -2.62 -24.71
N ALA A 33 -32.45 -2.99 -24.99
CA ALA A 33 -31.46 -3.20 -23.95
C ALA A 33 -31.08 -1.89 -23.22
N LEU A 34 -31.07 -0.75 -23.91
CA LEU A 34 -30.80 0.56 -23.32
C LEU A 34 -31.96 1.03 -22.42
N LYS A 35 -33.22 0.83 -22.84
CA LYS A 35 -34.39 1.08 -21.99
C LYS A 35 -34.39 0.22 -20.74
N THR A 36 -34.08 -1.08 -20.87
CA THR A 36 -33.93 -1.97 -19.72
C THR A 36 -32.75 -1.55 -18.83
N GLN A 37 -31.66 -1.04 -19.40
CA GLN A 37 -30.52 -0.53 -18.65
C GLN A 37 -30.89 0.71 -17.82
N GLU A 38 -31.68 1.61 -18.39
CA GLU A 38 -32.16 2.81 -17.70
C GLU A 38 -33.07 2.45 -16.51
N LEU A 39 -33.91 1.42 -16.65
CA LEU A 39 -34.82 0.95 -15.59
C LEU A 39 -34.12 0.09 -14.52
N SER A 40 -33.14 -0.73 -14.90
CA SER A 40 -32.53 -1.74 -14.00
C SER A 40 -31.16 -1.33 -13.42
N GLY A 41 -30.45 -0.39 -14.06
CA GLY A 41 -29.07 -0.05 -13.73
C GLY A 41 -28.04 -1.16 -14.00
N GLU A 42 -28.44 -2.28 -14.64
CA GLU A 42 -27.53 -3.37 -14.94
C GLU A 42 -26.57 -3.05 -16.10
N GLN A 43 -25.50 -3.84 -16.23
CA GLN A 43 -24.57 -3.68 -17.35
C GLN A 43 -25.22 -4.10 -18.67
N LEU A 44 -25.11 -3.25 -19.70
CA LEU A 44 -25.67 -3.51 -21.04
C LEU A 44 -25.35 -4.92 -21.58
N GLY A 45 -24.11 -5.40 -21.40
CA GLY A 45 -23.72 -6.75 -21.83
C GLY A 45 -24.50 -7.86 -21.13
N LYS A 46 -24.82 -7.70 -19.84
CA LYS A 46 -25.63 -8.67 -19.07
C LYS A 46 -27.09 -8.64 -19.52
N ILE A 47 -27.61 -7.47 -19.84
CA ILE A 47 -28.98 -7.27 -20.35
C ILE A 47 -29.13 -7.93 -21.73
N LEU A 48 -28.18 -7.71 -22.63
CA LEU A 48 -28.17 -8.34 -23.96
C LEU A 48 -28.15 -9.88 -23.88
N VAL A 49 -27.44 -10.44 -22.90
CA VAL A 49 -27.40 -11.89 -22.65
C VAL A 49 -28.71 -12.37 -22.03
N MET A 50 -29.27 -11.63 -21.06
CA MET A 50 -30.53 -11.95 -20.40
C MET A 50 -31.71 -11.99 -21.39
N HIS A 51 -31.75 -11.04 -22.34
CA HIS A 51 -32.76 -11.01 -23.40
C HIS A 51 -32.51 -12.04 -24.52
N GLY A 52 -31.38 -12.77 -24.47
CA GLY A 52 -31.04 -13.79 -25.47
C GLY A 52 -30.53 -13.25 -26.80
N PHE A 53 -30.27 -11.94 -26.90
CA PHE A 53 -29.79 -11.29 -28.13
C PHE A 53 -28.34 -11.69 -28.44
N VAL A 54 -27.52 -11.92 -27.42
CA VAL A 54 -26.11 -12.28 -27.59
C VAL A 54 -25.70 -13.32 -26.53
N LYS A 55 -24.77 -14.22 -26.87
CA LYS A 55 -24.21 -15.17 -25.90
C LYS A 55 -23.19 -14.49 -24.98
N GLN A 56 -23.10 -14.95 -23.74
CA GLN A 56 -22.11 -14.47 -22.76
C GLN A 56 -20.68 -14.53 -23.32
N GLN A 57 -20.32 -15.63 -24.00
CA GLN A 57 -18.98 -15.79 -24.59
C GLN A 57 -18.68 -14.73 -25.67
N THR A 58 -19.70 -14.28 -26.40
CA THR A 58 -19.55 -13.25 -27.44
C THR A 58 -19.27 -11.88 -26.83
N ILE A 59 -19.95 -11.53 -25.72
CA ILE A 59 -19.68 -10.30 -24.96
C ILE A 59 -18.25 -10.31 -24.41
N GLU A 60 -17.82 -11.42 -23.81
CA GLU A 60 -16.47 -11.58 -23.27
C GLU A 60 -15.39 -11.50 -24.35
N TYR A 61 -15.65 -12.12 -25.51
CA TYR A 61 -14.76 -12.04 -26.67
C TYR A 61 -14.62 -10.59 -27.17
N PHE A 62 -15.72 -9.89 -27.40
CA PHE A 62 -15.70 -8.51 -27.89
C PHE A 62 -15.03 -7.55 -26.90
N MET A 63 -15.31 -7.71 -25.61
CA MET A 63 -14.67 -6.90 -24.58
C MET A 63 -13.15 -7.13 -24.54
N SER A 64 -12.71 -8.39 -24.54
CA SER A 64 -11.28 -8.72 -24.39
C SER A 64 -10.46 -8.48 -25.64
N LYS A 65 -11.01 -8.73 -26.83
CA LYS A 65 -10.28 -8.72 -28.10
C LYS A 65 -10.48 -7.46 -28.95
N VAL A 66 -11.58 -6.73 -28.77
CA VAL A 66 -11.91 -5.58 -29.60
C VAL A 66 -11.98 -4.30 -28.78
N VAL A 67 -12.91 -4.23 -27.82
CA VAL A 67 -13.23 -2.97 -27.11
C VAL A 67 -12.10 -2.52 -26.19
N LEU A 68 -11.61 -3.37 -25.27
CA LEU A 68 -10.56 -2.97 -24.33
C LEU A 68 -9.20 -2.64 -24.99
N PRO A 69 -8.76 -3.34 -26.05
CA PRO A 69 -7.58 -2.96 -26.81
C PRO A 69 -7.71 -1.61 -27.54
N GLU A 70 -8.85 -1.34 -28.20
CA GLU A 70 -9.07 -0.07 -28.89
C GLU A 70 -9.13 1.12 -27.92
N ARG A 71 -9.86 0.98 -26.82
CA ARG A 71 -9.92 2.03 -25.78
C ARG A 71 -8.54 2.33 -25.20
N ARG A 72 -7.70 1.31 -25.00
CA ARG A 72 -6.31 1.52 -24.55
C ARG A 72 -5.47 2.28 -25.57
N LYS A 73 -5.65 2.05 -26.87
CA LYS A 73 -4.95 2.82 -27.92
C LYS A 73 -5.39 4.29 -27.92
N ILE A 74 -6.69 4.55 -27.79
CA ILE A 74 -7.25 5.93 -27.74
C ILE A 74 -6.75 6.67 -26.50
N LEU A 75 -6.81 6.04 -25.31
CA LEU A 75 -6.35 6.64 -24.05
C LEU A 75 -4.83 6.89 -24.05
N LYS A 76 -4.04 5.99 -24.64
CA LYS A 76 -2.59 6.18 -24.78
C LYS A 76 -2.28 7.36 -25.71
N ASN A 77 -3.04 7.54 -26.78
CA ASN A 77 -2.89 8.69 -27.68
C ASN A 77 -3.36 10.01 -27.06
N GLN A 78 -4.39 10.00 -26.19
CA GLN A 78 -4.79 11.17 -25.40
C GLN A 78 -3.71 11.59 -24.39
N SER A 79 -3.11 10.63 -23.66
CA SER A 79 -2.02 10.94 -22.71
C SER A 79 -0.77 11.56 -23.36
N TYR A 80 -0.54 11.33 -24.67
CA TYR A 80 0.52 11.97 -25.44
C TYR A 80 0.13 13.37 -25.95
N SER A 81 -1.17 13.64 -26.16
CA SER A 81 -1.68 14.91 -26.67
C SER A 81 -1.98 15.92 -25.56
N ASP A 82 -2.34 15.45 -24.36
CA ASP A 82 -2.74 16.32 -23.24
C ASP A 82 -1.53 17.00 -22.56
N ASN A 83 -0.31 16.48 -22.73
CA ASN A 83 0.93 17.15 -22.33
C ASN A 83 1.30 18.37 -23.21
N ALA A 84 0.58 18.64 -24.30
CA ALA A 84 0.88 19.71 -25.25
C ALA A 84 -0.16 20.85 -25.30
N LYS A 85 -1.24 20.79 -24.49
CA LYS A 85 -2.31 21.81 -24.49
C LYS A 85 -2.83 22.11 -23.08
N SER A 86 -1.93 22.53 -22.19
CA SER A 86 -2.30 23.39 -21.07
C SER A 86 -2.32 24.84 -21.58
N ASP A 87 -3.42 25.27 -22.18
CA ASP A 87 -3.83 26.68 -22.20
C ASP A 87 -5.14 26.82 -22.99
N ARG A 88 -6.24 27.03 -22.25
CA ARG A 88 -7.35 27.97 -22.51
C ARG A 88 -8.67 27.45 -21.96
N ILE A 89 -9.12 28.14 -20.92
CA ILE A 89 -10.50 28.18 -20.43
C ILE A 89 -11.36 28.89 -21.48
N SER A 90 -12.53 28.32 -21.81
CA SER A 90 -13.64 29.08 -22.38
C SER A 90 -14.99 28.51 -21.94
N VAL A 91 -15.72 29.35 -21.22
CA VAL A 91 -17.14 29.31 -20.88
C VAL A 91 -17.99 29.32 -22.16
N VAL A 92 -18.95 28.39 -22.32
CA VAL A 92 -20.23 28.59 -23.06
C VAL A 92 -21.33 27.68 -22.46
N GLU A 93 -22.56 28.17 -22.55
CA GLU A 93 -23.78 27.90 -21.81
C GLU A 93 -24.49 26.53 -21.95
N SER A 94 -25.21 26.26 -20.85
CA SER A 94 -26.43 25.49 -20.63
C SER A 94 -27.37 25.22 -21.82
N ARG A 95 -27.80 23.95 -21.93
CA ARG A 95 -29.22 23.54 -21.93
C ARG A 95 -29.37 22.02 -21.92
N SER A 96 -29.85 21.45 -20.81
CA SER A 96 -30.99 20.52 -20.83
C SER A 96 -31.52 20.34 -19.40
N SER A 97 -32.84 20.40 -19.31
CA SER A 97 -33.66 20.47 -18.11
C SER A 97 -33.59 19.18 -17.27
N ILE A 98 -32.86 19.25 -16.16
CA ILE A 98 -32.88 18.22 -15.10
C ILE A 98 -34.00 18.59 -14.13
N LYS A 99 -34.93 17.67 -13.88
CA LYS A 99 -35.93 17.83 -12.80
C LYS A 99 -35.19 17.78 -11.45
N PRO A 100 -35.48 18.69 -10.50
CA PRO A 100 -34.73 18.78 -9.24
C PRO A 100 -34.77 17.51 -8.38
N GLU A 101 -35.75 16.64 -8.64
CA GLU A 101 -35.98 15.38 -7.94
C GLU A 101 -34.94 14.29 -8.32
N ASP A 102 -34.49 14.27 -9.58
CA ASP A 102 -33.51 13.29 -10.09
C ASP A 102 -32.06 13.67 -9.74
N ALA A 103 -31.79 14.98 -9.57
CA ALA A 103 -30.48 15.48 -9.18
C ALA A 103 -30.10 15.09 -7.73
N ILE A 104 -31.09 15.03 -6.84
CA ILE A 104 -30.89 14.69 -5.41
C ILE A 104 -30.62 13.18 -5.24
N ALA A 105 -31.25 12.32 -6.06
CA ALA A 105 -31.01 10.88 -6.05
C ALA A 105 -29.63 10.51 -6.65
N ALA A 106 -29.20 11.19 -7.72
CA ALA A 106 -27.88 10.98 -8.33
C ALA A 106 -26.72 11.39 -7.39
N LEU A 107 -26.94 12.40 -6.54
CA LEU A 107 -25.97 12.86 -5.53
C LEU A 107 -25.81 11.89 -4.33
N GLN A 108 -26.64 10.85 -4.22
CA GLN A 108 -26.56 9.84 -3.16
C GLN A 108 -25.88 8.53 -3.61
N SER A 109 -25.32 8.46 -4.81
CA SER A 109 -24.55 7.29 -5.24
C SER A 109 -23.27 7.17 -4.40
N SER A 110 -23.32 6.35 -3.35
CA SER A 110 -22.13 6.02 -2.55
C SER A 110 -21.12 5.36 -3.48
N HIS A 111 -20.08 6.07 -3.90
CA HIS A 111 -18.94 5.46 -4.57
C HIS A 111 -18.27 4.49 -3.59
N LYS A 112 -18.66 3.22 -3.65
CA LYS A 112 -18.05 2.14 -2.85
C LYS A 112 -16.73 1.76 -3.49
N LEU A 113 -15.64 2.44 -3.10
CA LEU A 113 -14.29 2.01 -3.45
C LEU A 113 -13.99 0.69 -2.72
N LYS A 114 -13.87 -0.40 -3.46
CA LYS A 114 -13.49 -1.72 -2.91
C LYS A 114 -12.02 -1.99 -3.19
N VAL A 115 -11.20 -2.03 -2.14
CA VAL A 115 -9.78 -2.38 -2.20
C VAL A 115 -9.61 -3.84 -1.77
N TYR A 116 -9.04 -4.66 -2.65
CA TYR A 116 -8.78 -6.07 -2.35
C TYR A 116 -7.31 -6.27 -1.96
N LEU A 117 -7.06 -6.58 -0.68
CA LEU A 117 -5.73 -6.96 -0.20
C LEU A 117 -5.57 -8.49 -0.21
N SER A 118 -4.48 -8.98 -0.80
CA SER A 118 -4.12 -10.40 -0.78
C SER A 118 -2.76 -10.56 -0.12
N ALA A 119 -2.69 -11.35 0.96
CA ALA A 119 -1.47 -11.56 1.73
C ALA A 119 -0.25 -11.91 0.84
N ASN A 120 -0.43 -12.84 -0.11
CA ASN A 120 0.64 -13.27 -1.01
C ASN A 120 1.08 -12.17 -2.00
N LYS A 121 0.13 -11.37 -2.52
CA LYS A 121 0.46 -10.28 -3.46
C LYS A 121 1.15 -9.13 -2.72
N THR A 122 0.65 -8.78 -1.54
CA THR A 122 1.26 -7.78 -0.65
C THR A 122 2.68 -8.19 -0.27
N LEU A 123 2.89 -9.44 0.16
CA LEU A 123 4.22 -9.96 0.48
C LEU A 123 5.21 -9.80 -0.69
N LYS A 124 4.85 -10.26 -1.89
CA LYS A 124 5.72 -10.17 -3.07
C LYS A 124 6.03 -8.73 -3.46
N PHE A 125 5.03 -7.85 -3.37
CA PHE A 125 5.22 -6.43 -3.64
C PHE A 125 6.21 -5.81 -2.66
N LEU A 126 5.99 -6.00 -1.35
CA LEU A 126 6.85 -5.43 -0.32
C LEU A 126 8.29 -5.96 -0.41
N LEU A 127 8.48 -7.27 -0.64
CA LEU A 127 9.82 -7.84 -0.88
C LEU A 127 10.51 -7.21 -2.10
N GLY A 128 9.77 -6.93 -3.16
CA GLY A 128 10.30 -6.23 -4.33
C GLY A 128 10.74 -4.80 -4.02
N VAL A 129 9.99 -4.10 -3.16
CA VAL A 129 10.35 -2.76 -2.68
C VAL A 129 11.62 -2.82 -1.83
N VAL A 130 11.71 -3.71 -0.83
CA VAL A 130 12.91 -3.88 0.01
C VAL A 130 14.15 -4.16 -0.82
N LEU A 131 14.06 -5.09 -1.78
CA LEU A 131 15.17 -5.41 -2.67
C LEU A 131 15.59 -4.20 -3.51
N CYS A 132 14.63 -3.43 -4.02
CA CYS A 132 14.90 -2.22 -4.79
C CYS A 132 15.62 -1.18 -3.93
N LEU A 133 15.13 -0.90 -2.73
CA LEU A 133 15.73 0.06 -1.80
C LEU A 133 17.16 -0.34 -1.40
N ALA A 134 17.39 -1.63 -1.10
CA ALA A 134 18.72 -2.14 -0.80
C ALA A 134 19.71 -1.93 -1.96
N ILE A 135 19.28 -2.23 -3.20
CA ILE A 135 20.13 -2.01 -4.38
C ILE A 135 20.40 -0.51 -4.60
N LEU A 136 19.38 0.34 -4.46
CA LEU A 136 19.53 1.78 -4.63
C LEU A 136 20.47 2.39 -3.57
N SER A 137 20.37 1.96 -2.32
CA SER A 137 21.27 2.35 -1.23
C SER A 137 22.73 1.98 -1.51
N LEU A 138 22.97 0.74 -1.94
CA LEU A 138 24.33 0.28 -2.27
C LEU A 138 24.92 1.06 -3.44
N LEU A 139 24.12 1.35 -4.48
CA LEU A 139 24.56 2.17 -5.62
C LEU A 139 24.82 3.62 -5.19
N ALA A 140 23.96 4.18 -4.34
CA ALA A 140 24.10 5.52 -3.79
C ALA A 140 25.43 5.68 -3.05
N ASN A 141 25.70 4.77 -2.10
CA ASN A 141 26.93 4.78 -1.34
C ASN A 141 28.16 4.50 -2.21
N TYR A 142 28.08 3.55 -3.15
CA TYR A 142 29.17 3.28 -4.09
C TYR A 142 29.58 4.53 -4.88
N ASN A 143 28.61 5.31 -5.35
CA ASN A 143 28.88 6.54 -6.09
C ASN A 143 29.63 7.57 -5.23
N VAL A 144 29.29 7.70 -3.94
CA VAL A 144 29.97 8.62 -3.02
C VAL A 144 31.40 8.16 -2.72
N TYR A 145 31.61 6.86 -2.48
CA TYR A 145 32.92 6.35 -2.05
C TYR A 145 33.94 6.12 -3.17
N TYR A 146 33.49 5.85 -4.41
CA TYR A 146 34.42 5.45 -5.49
C TYR A 146 34.36 6.30 -6.75
N LEU A 147 33.30 7.07 -6.98
CA LEU A 147 33.21 7.92 -8.16
C LEU A 147 33.64 9.36 -7.85
N PRO A 148 34.26 10.05 -8.82
CA PRO A 148 34.46 11.49 -8.74
C PRO A 148 33.13 12.23 -8.53
N ASP A 149 33.20 13.46 -8.05
CA ASP A 149 32.00 14.27 -7.87
C ASP A 149 31.26 14.53 -9.20
N PHE A 150 29.93 14.45 -9.17
CA PHE A 150 29.07 14.71 -10.32
C PHE A 150 27.68 15.24 -9.89
N PRO A 151 27.00 16.00 -10.76
CA PRO A 151 25.71 16.60 -10.41
C PRO A 151 24.68 15.54 -9.97
N GLY A 152 24.12 15.72 -8.77
CA GLY A 152 23.09 14.86 -8.21
C GLY A 152 23.59 13.62 -7.45
N ARG A 153 24.91 13.39 -7.38
CA ARG A 153 25.50 12.29 -6.60
C ARG A 153 25.04 12.29 -5.14
N ASP A 154 25.25 13.42 -4.46
CA ASP A 154 24.97 13.53 -3.03
C ASP A 154 23.46 13.53 -2.77
N ILE A 155 22.66 14.11 -3.67
CA ILE A 155 21.18 14.05 -3.60
C ILE A 155 20.71 12.60 -3.68
N PHE A 156 21.29 11.80 -4.59
CA PHE A 156 20.93 10.39 -4.72
C PHE A 156 21.28 9.59 -3.45
N ASN A 157 22.41 9.90 -2.81
CA ASN A 157 22.76 9.30 -1.53
C ASN A 157 21.81 9.71 -0.40
N ILE A 158 21.54 11.01 -0.23
CA ILE A 158 20.58 11.52 0.77
C ILE A 158 19.21 10.84 0.65
N LEU A 159 18.74 10.59 -0.58
CA LEU A 159 17.41 10.03 -0.82
C LEU A 159 17.28 8.52 -0.56
N PHE A 160 18.37 7.76 -0.70
CA PHE A 160 18.31 6.29 -0.74
C PHE A 160 19.26 5.58 0.21
N ASP A 161 20.15 6.29 0.92
CA ASP A 161 21.03 5.68 1.90
C ASP A 161 20.25 5.04 3.04
N LEU A 162 20.32 3.72 3.16
CA LEU A 162 19.57 2.99 4.19
C LEU A 162 19.96 3.37 5.63
N ASN A 163 21.16 3.90 5.85
CA ASN A 163 21.62 4.32 7.18
C ASN A 163 21.11 5.72 7.59
N SER A 164 20.27 6.37 6.78
CA SER A 164 19.79 7.72 7.04
C SER A 164 18.30 7.72 7.42
N GLU A 165 17.95 8.41 8.50
CA GLU A 165 16.61 8.41 9.12
C GLU A 165 15.57 9.32 8.43
N ASP A 166 16.00 10.21 7.52
CA ASP A 166 15.15 11.24 6.91
C ASP A 166 15.02 11.07 5.38
N ASN A 167 14.67 9.86 4.92
CA ASN A 167 14.64 9.57 3.48
C ASN A 167 13.58 8.54 3.04
N ILE A 168 13.64 8.12 1.78
CA ILE A 168 12.65 7.24 1.16
C ILE A 168 12.59 5.87 1.87
N PRO A 169 13.71 5.18 2.15
CA PRO A 169 13.71 4.00 2.99
C PRO A 169 13.06 4.17 4.38
N ALA A 170 13.43 5.21 5.14
CA ALA A 170 12.85 5.44 6.47
C ALA A 170 11.33 5.67 6.41
N ILE A 171 10.85 6.43 5.42
CA ILE A 171 9.41 6.60 5.16
C ILE A 171 8.73 5.26 4.85
N TYR A 172 9.40 4.36 4.11
CA TYR A 172 8.90 3.03 3.82
C TYR A 172 8.80 2.16 5.08
N SER A 173 9.89 2.05 5.85
CA SER A 173 9.96 1.25 7.08
C SER A 173 8.93 1.75 8.11
N GLY A 174 8.89 3.06 8.34
CA GLY A 174 7.88 3.68 9.21
C GLY A 174 6.45 3.45 8.71
N GLY A 175 6.20 3.61 7.42
CA GLY A 175 4.90 3.32 6.81
C GLY A 175 4.48 1.84 6.97
N ALA A 176 5.43 0.91 6.88
CA ALA A 176 5.19 -0.52 7.07
C ALA A 176 4.90 -0.87 8.53
N LEU A 177 5.60 -0.26 9.49
CA LEU A 177 5.32 -0.37 10.93
C LEU A 177 3.95 0.18 11.30
N LEU A 178 3.59 1.37 10.79
CA LEU A 178 2.27 1.96 10.95
C LEU A 178 1.18 1.05 10.36
N PHE A 179 1.44 0.47 9.19
CA PHE A 179 0.52 -0.48 8.58
C PHE A 179 0.33 -1.74 9.44
N CYS A 180 1.38 -2.27 10.06
CA CYS A 180 1.26 -3.34 11.06
C CYS A 180 0.39 -2.93 12.25
N SER A 181 0.59 -1.73 12.79
CA SER A 181 -0.20 -1.19 13.90
C SER A 181 -1.69 -1.12 13.54
N ILE A 182 -2.03 -0.65 12.33
CA ILE A 182 -3.40 -0.58 11.81
C ILE A 182 -4.00 -1.98 11.64
N LEU A 183 -3.27 -2.93 11.06
CA LEU A 183 -3.75 -4.30 10.90
C LEU A 183 -4.02 -4.98 12.25
N LEU A 184 -3.14 -4.77 13.24
CA LEU A 184 -3.32 -5.25 14.61
C LEU A 184 -4.57 -4.64 15.26
N GLU A 185 -4.83 -3.35 15.02
CA GLU A 185 -6.05 -2.69 15.51
C GLU A 185 -7.31 -3.25 14.84
N ILE A 186 -7.29 -3.49 13.53
CA ILE A 186 -8.39 -4.13 12.81
C ILE A 186 -8.68 -5.53 13.40
N ILE A 187 -7.62 -6.30 13.67
CA ILE A 187 -7.76 -7.62 14.31
C ILE A 187 -8.36 -7.46 15.71
N PHE A 188 -7.88 -6.51 16.52
CA PHE A 188 -8.45 -6.24 17.84
C PHE A 188 -9.95 -5.99 17.76
N GLN A 189 -10.40 -5.07 16.90
CA GLN A 189 -11.82 -4.72 16.79
C GLN A 189 -12.67 -5.91 16.33
N ALA A 190 -12.19 -6.67 15.34
CA ALA A 190 -12.88 -7.86 14.88
C ALA A 190 -13.01 -8.93 15.99
N GLN A 191 -11.94 -9.16 16.76
CA GLN A 191 -11.93 -10.13 17.85
C GLN A 191 -12.77 -9.66 19.05
N ARG A 192 -12.82 -8.35 19.30
CA ARG A 192 -13.67 -7.73 20.33
C ARG A 192 -15.14 -7.93 20.01
N LEU A 193 -15.54 -7.72 18.77
CA LEU A 193 -16.92 -7.98 18.31
C LEU A 193 -17.29 -9.47 18.42
N ALA A 194 -16.33 -10.37 18.21
CA ALA A 194 -16.50 -11.81 18.38
C ALA A 194 -16.52 -12.28 19.87
N LYS A 195 -16.38 -11.37 20.85
CA LYS A 195 -16.35 -11.66 22.30
C LYS A 195 -15.31 -12.72 22.72
N ASN A 196 -14.17 -12.78 22.04
CA ASN A 196 -13.09 -13.68 22.41
C ASN A 196 -12.38 -13.23 23.70
N LYS A 197 -11.77 -14.19 24.41
CA LYS A 197 -10.91 -13.90 25.56
C LYS A 197 -9.52 -13.50 25.03
N ASP A 198 -8.84 -12.59 25.72
CA ASP A 198 -7.51 -12.07 25.37
C ASP A 198 -7.43 -11.10 24.16
N VAL A 199 -8.51 -10.39 23.84
CA VAL A 199 -8.52 -9.39 22.76
C VAL A 199 -7.55 -8.24 22.99
N TRP A 200 -7.33 -7.85 24.25
CA TRP A 200 -6.51 -6.69 24.61
C TRP A 200 -5.04 -6.83 24.23
N ALA A 201 -4.52 -8.06 24.09
CA ALA A 201 -3.16 -8.27 23.62
C ALA A 201 -2.96 -7.76 22.18
N TRP A 202 -3.96 -7.89 21.31
CA TRP A 202 -3.91 -7.31 19.96
C TRP A 202 -3.81 -5.78 19.98
N ARG A 203 -4.58 -5.12 20.86
CA ARG A 203 -4.49 -3.66 21.06
C ARG A 203 -3.13 -3.27 21.63
N GLY A 204 -2.61 -4.03 22.59
CA GLY A 204 -1.27 -3.84 23.15
C GLY A 204 -0.18 -3.91 22.08
N LEU A 205 -0.22 -4.91 21.20
CA LEU A 205 0.70 -5.01 20.07
C LEU A 205 0.53 -3.83 19.09
N SER A 206 -0.70 -3.41 18.80
CA SER A 206 -0.96 -2.25 17.94
C SER A 206 -0.28 -0.98 18.49
N ILE A 207 -0.37 -0.75 19.80
CA ILE A 207 0.30 0.38 20.48
C ILE A 207 1.82 0.24 20.41
N VAL A 208 2.38 -0.97 20.62
CA VAL A 208 3.81 -1.22 20.48
C VAL A 208 4.30 -0.86 19.08
N PHE A 209 3.63 -1.33 18.02
CA PHE A 209 4.01 -1.02 16.65
C PHE A 209 3.82 0.45 16.28
N ALA A 210 2.84 1.14 16.88
CA ALA A 210 2.74 2.59 16.75
C ALA A 210 3.93 3.31 17.43
N GLY A 211 4.41 2.79 18.56
CA GLY A 211 5.62 3.25 19.22
C GLY A 211 6.88 3.05 18.36
N LEU A 212 7.04 1.86 17.74
CA LEU A 212 8.14 1.58 16.81
C LEU A 212 8.09 2.50 15.57
N PHE A 213 6.90 2.76 15.03
CA PHE A 213 6.74 3.75 13.96
C PHE A 213 7.18 5.16 14.37
N LEU A 214 6.88 5.57 15.60
CA LEU A 214 7.33 6.87 16.10
C LEU A 214 8.83 6.92 16.34
N ASP A 215 9.42 5.80 16.78
CA ASP A 215 10.87 5.67 16.94
C ASP A 215 11.57 5.84 15.60
N GLU A 216 11.15 5.11 14.57
CA GLU A 216 11.64 5.24 13.19
C GLU A 216 11.58 6.69 12.67
N LEU A 217 10.49 7.41 12.93
CA LEU A 217 10.37 8.79 12.45
C LEU A 217 11.24 9.81 13.20
N ILE A 218 11.68 9.47 14.42
CA ILE A 218 12.35 10.43 15.32
C ILE A 218 13.82 10.03 15.56
N GLY A 219 14.20 8.77 15.29
CA GLY A 219 15.48 8.17 15.67
C GLY A 219 15.66 8.19 17.19
N LEU A 220 14.65 7.79 17.97
CA LEU A 220 14.75 7.88 19.44
C LEU A 220 15.80 6.90 19.98
N HIS A 221 15.89 5.69 19.44
CA HIS A 221 16.93 4.73 19.80
C HIS A 221 18.35 5.26 19.50
N GLU A 222 18.56 5.93 18.37
CA GLU A 222 19.84 6.60 18.06
C GLU A 222 20.19 7.68 19.10
N ARG A 223 19.22 8.54 19.43
CA ARG A 223 19.38 9.62 20.42
C ARG A 223 19.66 9.10 21.81
N LEU A 224 19.18 7.90 22.16
CA LEU A 224 19.44 7.25 23.44
C LEU A 224 20.87 6.71 23.57
N THR A 225 21.58 6.46 22.45
CA THR A 225 22.95 5.96 22.48
C THR A 225 23.89 6.86 23.29
N THR A 226 23.92 8.15 22.98
CA THR A 226 24.86 9.11 23.60
C THR A 226 24.71 9.20 25.13
N PRO A 227 23.52 9.43 25.70
CA PRO A 227 23.35 9.52 27.16
C PRO A 227 23.61 8.19 27.87
N LEU A 228 23.19 7.05 27.29
CA LEU A 228 23.43 5.74 27.88
C LEU A 228 24.92 5.38 27.86
N ARG A 229 25.61 5.65 26.75
CA ARG A 229 27.06 5.42 26.62
C ARG A 229 27.84 6.21 27.66
N GLY A 230 27.52 7.49 27.85
CA GLY A 230 28.17 8.34 28.86
C GLY A 230 27.88 7.91 30.29
N THR A 231 26.67 7.40 30.57
CA THR A 231 26.26 6.96 31.92
C THR A 231 26.89 5.63 32.31
N PHE A 232 26.91 4.67 31.38
CA PHE A 232 27.40 3.31 31.61
C PHE A 232 28.85 3.08 31.17
N ASN A 233 29.51 4.10 30.62
CA ASN A 233 30.86 4.03 30.05
C ASN A 233 31.06 2.85 29.09
N THR A 234 30.09 2.64 28.20
CA THR A 234 30.12 1.51 27.26
C THR A 234 31.10 1.77 26.10
N SER A 235 31.62 0.69 25.52
CA SER A 235 32.60 0.72 24.42
C SER A 235 32.54 -0.57 23.59
N GLY A 236 33.25 -0.60 22.46
CA GLY A 236 33.29 -1.78 21.57
C GLY A 236 31.88 -2.19 21.10
N PHE A 237 31.47 -3.43 21.35
CA PHE A 237 30.14 -3.93 20.96
C PHE A 237 28.98 -3.11 21.52
N LEU A 238 29.14 -2.45 22.67
CA LEU A 238 28.10 -1.62 23.28
C LEU A 238 28.30 -0.12 22.97
N TYR A 239 28.99 0.18 21.87
CA TYR A 239 29.17 1.56 21.43
C TYR A 239 27.83 2.25 21.11
N TYR A 240 26.90 1.54 20.47
CA TYR A 240 25.49 1.93 20.42
C TYR A 240 24.77 1.43 21.66
N ALA A 241 24.87 2.23 22.73
CA ALA A 241 24.44 1.82 24.06
C ALA A 241 22.91 1.63 24.19
N TRP A 242 22.13 2.12 23.22
CA TRP A 242 20.67 1.93 23.20
C TRP A 242 20.28 0.44 23.18
N VAL A 243 21.14 -0.45 22.65
CA VAL A 243 20.94 -1.90 22.65
C VAL A 243 20.61 -2.45 24.04
N ILE A 244 21.12 -1.84 25.12
CA ILE A 244 20.78 -2.22 26.50
C ILE A 244 19.28 -1.97 26.78
N ALA A 245 18.78 -0.78 26.42
CA ALA A 245 17.37 -0.44 26.56
C ALA A 245 16.50 -1.29 25.64
N GLY A 246 16.93 -1.53 24.39
CA GLY A 246 16.28 -2.42 23.44
C GLY A 246 16.15 -3.86 23.96
N ALA A 247 17.23 -4.43 24.54
CA ALA A 247 17.21 -5.77 25.12
C ALA A 247 16.25 -5.89 26.31
N ILE A 248 16.22 -4.87 27.19
CA ILE A 248 15.26 -4.81 28.30
C ILE A 248 13.83 -4.73 27.76
N PHE A 249 13.60 -3.91 26.74
CA PHE A 249 12.30 -3.79 26.08
C PHE A 249 11.83 -5.12 25.48
N VAL A 250 12.70 -5.83 24.75
CA VAL A 250 12.39 -7.16 24.18
C VAL A 250 12.06 -8.18 25.28
N LEU A 251 12.82 -8.19 26.38
CA LEU A 251 12.54 -9.08 27.52
C LEU A 251 11.14 -8.80 28.10
N LEU A 252 10.82 -7.54 28.39
CA LEU A 252 9.50 -7.13 28.90
C LEU A 252 8.38 -7.46 27.90
N PHE A 253 8.62 -7.22 26.61
CA PHE A 253 7.69 -7.56 25.54
C PHE A 253 7.38 -9.06 25.54
N LEU A 254 8.40 -9.93 25.62
CA LEU A 254 8.20 -11.39 25.66
C LEU A 254 7.49 -11.85 26.94
N LEU A 255 7.73 -11.19 28.09
CA LEU A 255 7.01 -11.51 29.33
C LEU A 255 5.52 -11.15 29.24
N VAL A 256 5.19 -10.00 28.65
CA VAL A 256 3.80 -9.53 28.52
C VAL A 256 3.05 -10.28 27.43
N PHE A 257 3.64 -10.42 26.24
CA PHE A 257 2.97 -10.96 25.05
C PHE A 257 3.30 -12.43 24.77
N GLY A 258 4.33 -13.02 25.39
CA GLY A 258 4.75 -14.39 25.09
C GLY A 258 3.67 -15.44 25.33
N ARG A 259 2.92 -15.31 26.43
CA ARG A 259 1.76 -16.18 26.70
C ARG A 259 0.71 -16.05 25.59
N PHE A 260 0.41 -14.82 25.17
CA PHE A 260 -0.55 -14.56 24.09
C PHE A 260 -0.07 -15.10 22.74
N ILE A 261 1.20 -14.93 22.40
CA ILE A 261 1.77 -15.49 21.16
C ILE A 261 1.66 -17.02 21.19
N ALA A 262 1.84 -17.65 22.35
CA ALA A 262 1.71 -19.10 22.50
C ALA A 262 0.29 -19.62 22.24
N THR A 263 -0.76 -18.82 22.46
CA THR A 263 -2.17 -19.21 22.22
C THR A 263 -2.60 -19.05 20.77
N LEU A 264 -1.81 -18.38 19.93
CA LEU A 264 -2.14 -18.19 18.51
C LEU A 264 -2.12 -19.52 17.71
N PRO A 265 -2.88 -19.60 16.60
CA PRO A 265 -2.83 -20.74 15.69
C PRO A 265 -1.40 -21.06 15.24
N GLY A 266 -1.07 -22.35 15.12
CA GLY A 266 0.33 -22.79 14.93
C GLY A 266 1.06 -22.15 13.73
N LYS A 267 0.35 -21.86 12.63
CA LYS A 267 0.91 -21.14 11.46
C LYS A 267 1.24 -19.69 11.80
N THR A 268 0.29 -18.95 12.37
CA THR A 268 0.46 -17.54 12.77
C THR A 268 1.54 -17.41 13.83
N ARG A 269 1.53 -18.27 14.85
CA ARG A 269 2.54 -18.30 15.91
C ARG A 269 3.96 -18.45 15.35
N ARG A 270 4.15 -19.38 14.40
CA ARG A 270 5.45 -19.59 13.74
C ARG A 270 5.90 -18.35 12.97
N LEU A 271 5.00 -17.73 12.20
CA LEU A 271 5.31 -16.52 11.44
C LEU A 271 5.64 -15.33 12.35
N PHE A 272 4.93 -15.17 13.47
CA PHE A 272 5.24 -14.14 14.47
C PHE A 272 6.63 -14.34 15.06
N PHE A 273 6.97 -15.58 15.42
CA PHE A 273 8.29 -15.89 15.95
C PHE A 273 9.41 -15.64 14.93
N ILE A 274 9.22 -16.07 13.68
CA ILE A 274 10.19 -15.82 12.60
C ILE A 274 10.35 -14.32 12.36
N ALA A 275 9.26 -13.58 12.21
CA ALA A 275 9.27 -12.14 12.01
C ALA A 275 9.99 -11.40 13.13
N GLY A 276 9.61 -11.67 14.39
CA GLY A 276 10.22 -11.04 15.55
C GLY A 276 11.70 -11.39 15.71
N THR A 277 12.09 -12.65 15.44
CA THR A 277 13.50 -13.06 15.51
C THR A 277 14.33 -12.35 14.44
N ILE A 278 13.84 -12.26 13.21
CA ILE A 278 14.55 -11.58 12.11
C ILE A 278 14.68 -10.08 12.41
N TYR A 279 13.59 -9.44 12.86
CA TYR A 279 13.60 -8.03 13.21
C TYR A 279 14.59 -7.72 14.35
N VAL A 280 14.48 -8.45 15.47
CA VAL A 280 15.37 -8.24 16.64
C VAL A 280 16.82 -8.61 16.32
N ALA A 281 17.06 -9.57 15.43
CA ALA A 281 18.41 -9.92 14.99
C ALA A 281 19.02 -8.89 14.03
N GLY A 282 18.22 -8.13 13.27
CA GLY A 282 18.66 -6.86 12.67
C GLY A 282 18.99 -5.90 13.81
N ALA A 283 17.99 -5.17 14.28
CA ALA A 283 18.05 -4.20 15.37
C ALA A 283 19.11 -4.41 16.45
N ILE A 284 19.19 -5.57 17.12
CA ILE A 284 20.12 -5.75 18.24
C ILE A 284 21.45 -6.35 17.77
N ALA A 285 21.43 -7.40 16.96
CA ALA A 285 22.66 -8.13 16.69
C ALA A 285 23.56 -7.40 15.68
N THR A 286 22.99 -6.74 14.68
CA THR A 286 23.80 -5.95 13.74
C THR A 286 24.29 -4.66 14.39
N GLU A 287 23.52 -4.02 15.26
CA GLU A 287 23.98 -2.88 16.05
C GLU A 287 25.18 -3.22 16.95
N LEU A 288 25.20 -4.40 17.57
CA LEU A 288 26.39 -4.84 18.32
C LEU A 288 27.62 -4.95 17.41
N VAL A 289 27.44 -5.46 16.19
CA VAL A 289 28.52 -5.62 15.19
C VAL A 289 28.95 -4.26 14.63
N GLY A 290 28.00 -3.41 14.27
CA GLY A 290 28.20 -2.05 13.78
C GLY A 290 28.89 -1.18 14.81
N GLY A 291 28.46 -1.25 16.07
CA GLY A 291 29.06 -0.51 17.18
C GLY A 291 30.49 -0.95 17.46
N TYR A 292 30.77 -2.26 17.43
CA TYR A 292 32.14 -2.75 17.49
C TYR A 292 32.98 -2.22 16.32
N TYR A 293 32.43 -2.22 15.11
CA TYR A 293 33.13 -1.74 13.93
C TYR A 293 33.42 -0.24 14.00
N GLU A 294 32.43 0.60 14.30
CA GLU A 294 32.61 2.06 14.42
C GLU A 294 33.60 2.43 15.54
N TYR A 295 33.63 1.68 16.64
CA TYR A 295 34.57 1.97 17.73
C TYR A 295 36.04 1.78 17.33
N TYR A 296 36.35 0.77 16.51
CA TYR A 296 37.73 0.44 16.13
C TYR A 296 38.14 0.96 14.73
N TYR A 297 37.17 1.23 13.86
CA TYR A 297 37.38 1.58 12.46
C TYR A 297 36.56 2.81 12.06
N THR A 298 36.90 3.43 10.95
CA THR A 298 36.13 4.57 10.42
C THR A 298 34.78 4.08 9.85
N PRO A 299 33.64 4.74 10.17
CA PRO A 299 32.34 4.36 9.59
C PRO A 299 32.18 4.79 8.12
N HIS A 300 33.09 5.61 7.60
CA HIS A 300 33.05 6.16 6.25
C HIS A 300 33.66 5.21 5.22
N ASN A 301 33.11 4.00 5.08
CA ASN A 301 33.52 3.05 4.05
C ASN A 301 32.39 2.07 3.69
N MET A 302 32.57 1.34 2.58
CA MET A 302 31.59 0.36 2.14
C MET A 302 31.37 -0.80 3.10
N VAL A 303 32.35 -1.16 3.93
CA VAL A 303 32.19 -2.27 4.88
C VAL A 303 31.12 -1.90 5.91
N TYR A 304 31.17 -0.68 6.43
CA TYR A 304 30.15 -0.15 7.31
C TYR A 304 28.78 -0.07 6.62
N VAL A 305 28.74 0.42 5.37
CA VAL A 305 27.50 0.43 4.56
C VAL A 305 26.90 -0.96 4.38
N PHE A 306 27.71 -2.01 4.21
CA PHE A 306 27.19 -3.37 4.13
C PHE A 306 26.62 -3.85 5.46
N ILE A 307 27.23 -3.50 6.59
CA ILE A 307 26.73 -3.86 7.92
C ILE A 307 25.34 -3.23 8.13
N THR A 308 25.22 -1.93 7.86
CA THR A 308 23.97 -1.19 8.06
C THR A 308 22.92 -1.57 7.00
N THR A 309 23.32 -1.89 5.77
CA THR A 309 22.39 -2.46 4.79
C THR A 309 21.83 -3.82 5.24
N ILE A 310 22.65 -4.66 5.89
CA ILE A 310 22.19 -5.95 6.42
C ILE A 310 21.18 -5.73 7.55
N GLU A 311 21.49 -4.81 8.47
CA GLU A 311 20.59 -4.38 9.54
C GLU A 311 19.21 -4.02 9.01
N GLU A 312 19.18 -3.01 8.16
CA GLU A 312 17.97 -2.42 7.59
C GLU A 312 17.14 -3.42 6.79
N VAL A 313 17.81 -4.27 6.00
CA VAL A 313 17.14 -5.33 5.25
C VAL A 313 16.55 -6.38 6.19
N LEU A 314 17.25 -6.78 7.26
CA LEU A 314 16.70 -7.73 8.23
C LEU A 314 15.47 -7.15 8.93
N GLU A 315 15.52 -5.88 9.36
CA GLU A 315 14.38 -5.19 9.95
C GLU A 315 13.16 -5.17 9.02
N MET A 316 13.35 -4.66 7.79
CA MET A 316 12.30 -4.62 6.79
C MET A 316 11.74 -6.01 6.48
N LEU A 317 12.59 -7.05 6.39
CA LEU A 317 12.13 -8.43 6.17
C LEU A 317 11.29 -8.94 7.34
N GLY A 318 11.68 -8.64 8.58
CA GLY A 318 10.91 -8.95 9.78
C GLY A 318 9.51 -8.34 9.71
N ILE A 319 9.41 -7.06 9.37
CA ILE A 319 8.14 -6.33 9.21
C ILE A 319 7.30 -6.95 8.08
N VAL A 320 7.90 -7.24 6.93
CA VAL A 320 7.19 -7.82 5.78
C VAL A 320 6.62 -9.21 6.09
N ILE A 321 7.37 -10.07 6.79
CA ILE A 321 6.88 -11.37 7.25
C ILE A 321 5.74 -11.18 8.25
N PHE A 322 5.84 -10.17 9.13
CA PHE A 322 4.79 -9.86 10.09
C PHE A 322 3.50 -9.40 9.41
N ILE A 323 3.58 -8.50 8.43
CA ILE A 323 2.43 -8.07 7.60
C ILE A 323 1.76 -9.28 6.96
N TYR A 324 2.55 -10.19 6.38
CA TYR A 324 2.02 -11.42 5.81
C TYR A 324 1.29 -12.28 6.86
N ALA A 325 1.87 -12.41 8.05
CA ALA A 325 1.26 -13.16 9.16
C ALA A 325 -0.10 -12.57 9.58
N LEU A 326 -0.19 -11.23 9.69
CA LEU A 326 -1.41 -10.52 10.05
C LEU A 326 -2.49 -10.68 8.98
N LEU A 327 -2.15 -10.45 7.70
CA LEU A 327 -3.10 -10.60 6.59
C LEU A 327 -3.56 -12.05 6.43
N SER A 328 -2.65 -13.03 6.61
CA SER A 328 -3.02 -14.44 6.60
C SER A 328 -3.91 -14.81 7.78
N TYR A 329 -3.66 -14.25 8.97
CA TYR A 329 -4.52 -14.45 10.13
C TYR A 329 -5.92 -13.89 9.88
N ILE A 330 -6.01 -12.66 9.37
CA ILE A 330 -7.29 -12.03 9.01
C ILE A 330 -8.05 -12.93 8.02
N SER A 331 -7.40 -13.37 6.94
CA SER A 331 -8.04 -14.17 5.90
C SER A 331 -8.51 -15.55 6.37
N CYS A 332 -7.81 -16.19 7.32
CA CYS A 332 -8.14 -17.55 7.75
C CYS A 332 -9.06 -17.58 8.98
N ASN A 333 -8.94 -16.60 9.87
CA ASN A 333 -9.57 -16.64 11.19
C ASN A 333 -10.71 -15.64 11.35
N ILE A 334 -10.83 -14.65 10.47
CA ILE A 334 -11.89 -13.64 10.54
C ILE A 334 -12.74 -13.71 9.27
N LYS A 335 -13.93 -14.30 9.39
CA LYS A 335 -14.86 -14.46 8.25
C LYS A 335 -15.56 -13.14 7.96
N GLY A 336 -15.52 -12.70 6.70
CA GLY A 336 -16.41 -11.65 6.18
C GLY A 336 -16.10 -10.22 6.66
N ILE A 337 -14.81 -9.85 6.82
CA ILE A 337 -14.48 -8.43 7.02
C ILE A 337 -14.76 -7.67 5.71
N ASP A 338 -15.79 -6.84 5.71
CA ASP A 338 -15.99 -5.77 4.74
C ASP A 338 -15.61 -4.45 5.42
N ILE A 339 -14.45 -3.89 5.08
CA ILE A 339 -14.00 -2.60 5.62
C ILE A 339 -14.66 -1.49 4.79
N GLY A 340 -15.83 -1.05 5.24
CA GLY A 340 -16.50 0.13 4.70
C GLY A 340 -16.09 1.39 5.48
N ILE A 341 -15.47 2.36 4.81
CA ILE A 341 -15.31 3.71 5.39
C ILE A 341 -16.61 4.47 5.15
N HIS A 342 -17.38 4.71 6.21
CA HIS A 342 -18.59 5.51 6.17
C HIS A 342 -18.30 6.89 6.75
N ILE A 343 -18.28 7.92 5.89
CA ILE A 343 -18.17 9.31 6.32
C ILE A 343 -19.58 9.84 6.52
N ILE A 344 -19.95 10.12 7.76
CA ILE A 344 -21.27 10.67 8.13
C ILE A 344 -21.13 12.19 8.29
N ASP A 345 -21.98 12.96 7.62
CA ASP A 345 -22.09 14.42 7.86
C ASP A 345 -22.94 14.64 9.12
N SER A 346 -22.32 15.15 10.18
CA SER A 346 -22.94 15.40 11.49
C SER A 346 -24.15 16.34 11.42
N ARG A 347 -24.31 17.12 10.33
CA ARG A 347 -25.45 18.03 10.14
C ARG A 347 -26.77 17.35 9.75
N LYS A 348 -26.78 16.04 9.50
CA LYS A 348 -27.99 15.26 9.20
C LYS A 348 -28.48 14.38 10.36
N GLN A 349 -27.81 14.43 11.51
CA GLN A 349 -28.15 13.58 12.66
C GLN A 349 -29.37 14.10 13.45
N ASP A 350 -29.65 15.41 13.39
CA ASP A 350 -30.78 16.05 14.10
C ASP A 350 -32.14 15.93 13.40
N GLN A 351 -32.25 15.18 12.30
CA GLN A 351 -33.53 14.91 11.60
C GLN A 351 -34.06 13.49 11.81
N LEU A 352 -33.44 12.70 12.69
CA LEU A 352 -33.81 11.29 12.97
C LEU A 352 -34.08 10.99 14.46
N THR A 353 -34.25 12.04 15.27
CA THR A 353 -34.95 11.99 16.57
C THR A 353 -36.23 12.81 16.45
#